data_AF-A0A2T8JDX8-F1
#
_entry.id   AF-A0A2T8JDX8-F1
#
_cell.length_a   1.000
_cell.length_b   1.000
_cell.length_c   1.000
_cell.angle_alpha   90.00
_cell.angle_beta   90.00
_cell.angle_gamma   90.00
#
_symmetry.space_group_name_H-M   'P 1'
#
loop_
_entity.id
_entity.type
_entity.pdbx_description
1 polymer ?
#
loop_
_entity_poly.entity_id
_entity_poly.type
_entity_poly.pdbx_seq_one_letter_code
_entity_poly.pdbx_strand_id
1 'polypeptide(L)' 'MYRERTLFLGQEIRCEITNHITGLMVYLSIEDGISDIFLFINSPGGWLISGMAIFDTMQTVMIQLLLT' A
#
# COMPACT_ATOMS: atom_id res chain seq x y z
N MET A 1 -5.04 -15.21 1.48
CA MET A 1 -6.14 -14.41 2.04
C MET A 1 -6.24 -13.08 1.29
N TYR A 2 -6.55 -13.11 -0.02
CA TYR A 2 -6.64 -11.90 -0.90
C TYR A 2 -8.09 -11.57 -1.23
N ARG A 3 -9.02 -11.95 -0.35
CA ARG A 3 -10.45 -11.98 -0.70
C ARG A 3 -11.14 -10.63 -0.55
N GLU A 4 -10.43 -9.66 0.01
CA GLU A 4 -10.86 -8.27 0.16
C GLU A 4 -9.65 -7.43 -0.23
N ARG A 5 -9.85 -6.40 -1.07
CA ARG A 5 -8.80 -5.53 -1.67
C ARG A 5 -8.15 -4.66 -0.59
N THR A 6 -7.56 -5.33 0.38
CA THR A 6 -7.15 -4.78 1.66
C THR A 6 -5.71 -5.17 1.91
N LEU A 7 -4.85 -4.16 2.00
CA LEU A 7 -3.43 -4.29 2.26
C LEU A 7 -3.14 -3.91 3.71
N PHE A 8 -2.26 -4.65 4.37
CA PHE A 8 -1.87 -4.41 5.76
C PHE A 8 -0.37 -4.16 5.86
N LEU A 9 0.01 -2.99 6.39
CA LEU A 9 1.37 -2.60 6.69
C LEU A 9 1.56 -2.56 8.22
N GLY A 10 1.79 -3.74 8.82
CA GLY A 10 1.95 -3.92 10.27
C GLY A 10 3.40 -3.94 10.77
N GLN A 11 4.36 -3.68 9.88
CA GLN A 11 5.79 -3.92 10.10
C GLN A 11 6.61 -2.71 9.67
N GLU A 12 7.87 -2.65 10.11
CA GLU A 12 8.78 -1.54 9.82
C GLU A 12 8.92 -1.31 8.30
N ILE A 13 8.90 -0.05 7.88
CA ILE A 13 8.99 0.34 6.48
C ILE A 13 10.45 0.15 6.01
N ARG A 14 10.68 -0.91 5.24
CA ARG A 14 11.95 -1.23 4.58
C ARG A 14 11.76 -1.34 3.06
N CYS A 15 12.83 -1.20 2.28
CA CYS A 15 12.78 -1.26 0.82
C CYS A 15 12.09 -2.52 0.27
N GLU A 16 12.36 -3.68 0.86
CA GLU A 16 11.80 -4.97 0.41
C GLU A 16 10.27 -5.03 0.58
N ILE A 17 9.77 -4.60 1.74
CA ILE A 17 8.34 -4.55 2.05
C ILE A 17 7.65 -3.50 1.19
N THR A 18 8.30 -2.35 1.01
CA THR A 18 7.82 -1.26 0.17
C THR A 18 7.60 -1.72 -1.25
N ASN A 19 8.59 -2.38 -1.85
CA ASN A 19 8.50 -2.86 -3.22
C ASN A 19 7.37 -3.90 -3.39
N HIS A 20 7.12 -4.73 -2.38
CA HIS A 20 5.99 -5.66 -2.40
C HIS A 20 4.64 -4.93 -2.31
N ILE A 21 4.50 -3.97 -1.39
CA ILE A 21 3.25 -3.20 -1.21
C ILE A 21 2.94 -2.40 -2.48
N THR A 22 3.92 -1.70 -3.05
CA THR A 22 3.73 -0.95 -4.31
C THR A 22 3.39 -1.86 -5.48
N GLY A 23 4.06 -3.00 -5.61
CA GLY A 23 3.71 -4.01 -6.62
C GLY A 23 2.28 -4.52 -6.50
N LEU A 24 1.82 -4.81 -5.27
CA LEU A 24 0.43 -5.22 -5.01
C LEU A 24 -0.57 -4.12 -5.31
N MET A 25 -0.28 -2.86 -4.98
CA MET A 25 -1.13 -1.72 -5.31
C MET A 25 -1.32 -1.57 -6.82
N VAL A 26 -0.22 -1.65 -7.59
CA VAL A 26 -0.27 -1.61 -9.06
C VAL A 26 -1.00 -2.83 -9.63
N TYR A 27 -0.73 -4.02 -9.10
CA TYR A 27 -1.40 -5.25 -9.53
C TYR A 27 -2.93 -5.15 -9.35
N LEU A 28 -3.39 -4.71 -8.18
CA LEU A 28 -4.82 -4.51 -7.91
C LEU A 28 -5.44 -3.44 -8.80
N SER A 29 -4.70 -2.37 -9.09
CA SER A 29 -5.15 -1.32 -10.02
C SER A 29 -5.27 -1.81 -11.47
N ILE A 30 -4.43 -2.74 -11.91
CA ILE A 30 -4.51 -3.35 -13.24
C ILE A 30 -5.64 -4.38 -13.30
N GLU A 31 -5.82 -5.16 -12.23
CA GLU A 31 -6.88 -6.16 -12.15
C GLU A 31 -8.27 -5.49 -12.18
N ASP A 32 -8.44 -4.37 -11.46
CA ASP A 32 -9.71 -3.63 -11.41
C ASP A 32 -9.51 -2.19 -10.89
N GLY A 33 -9.34 -1.25 -11.83
CA GLY A 33 -9.06 0.16 -11.51
C GLY A 33 -10.27 0.98 -11.04
N ILE A 34 -11.45 0.37 -10.89
CA ILE A 34 -12.70 1.06 -10.52
C ILE A 34 -12.98 0.91 -9.02
N SER A 35 -12.42 -0.14 -8.42
CA SER A 35 -12.79 -0.54 -7.06
C SER A 35 -11.80 -0.03 -6.03
N ASP A 36 -12.34 0.39 -4.88
CA ASP A 36 -11.52 0.91 -3.79
C ASP A 36 -10.54 -0.13 -3.25
N ILE A 37 -9.29 0.32 -3.07
CA ILE A 37 -8.23 -0.42 -2.37
C ILE A 37 -8.08 0.22 -0.99
N PHE A 38 -8.08 -0.61 0.05
CA PHE A 38 -7.93 -0.19 1.43
C PHE A 38 -6.52 -0.51 1.93
N LEU A 39 -5.79 0.49 2.43
CA LEU A 39 -4.48 0.29 3.06
C LEU A 39 -4.56 0.59 4.55
N PHE A 40 -4.33 -0.43 5.37
CA PHE A 40 -4.20 -0.34 6.82
C PHE A 40 -2.74 -0.17 7.20
N ILE A 41 -2.42 0.89 7.94
CA ILE A 41 -1.05 1.19 8.36
C ILE A 41 -0.97 1.10 9.89
N ASN A 42 -0.28 0.08 10.38
CA ASN A 42 0.11 -0.07 11.78
C ASN A 42 1.63 -0.33 11.84
N SER A 43 2.40 0.64 11.38
CA SER A 43 3.86 0.55 11.32
C SER A 43 4.49 1.51 12.32
N PRO A 44 5.56 1.11 13.04
CA PRO A 44 6.35 2.04 13.86
C PRO A 44 7.11 3.09 13.01
N GLY A 45 7.01 3.02 11.68
CA GLY A 45 7.73 3.87 10.73
C GLY A 45 8.88 3.12 10.08
N GLY A 46 9.86 3.86 9.57
CA GLY A 46 11.04 3.31 8.91
C GLY A 46 11.71 4.32 7.99
N TRP A 47 12.12 3.89 6.81
CA TRP A 47 12.86 4.72 5.86
C TRP A 47 11.97 5.76 5.17
N LEU A 48 12.41 7.02 5.19
CA LEU A 48 11.67 8.14 4.57
C LEU A 48 11.44 7.93 3.06
N ILE A 49 12.47 7.49 2.33
CA ILE A 49 12.37 7.26 0.87
C ILE A 49 11.34 6.16 0.57
N SER A 50 11.34 5.10 1.37
CA SER A 50 10.36 4.02 1.27
C SER A 50 8.94 4.52 1.56
N GLY A 51 8.77 5.36 2.59
CA GLY A 51 7.48 6.01 2.86
C GLY A 51 7.01 6.89 1.70
N MET A 52 7.91 7.67 1.08
CA MET A 52 7.59 8.46 -0.09
C MET A 52 7.18 7.62 -1.30
N ALA A 53 7.86 6.50 -1.56
CA ALA A 53 7.50 5.60 -2.66
C ALA A 53 6.10 5.00 -2.49
N ILE A 54 5.73 4.62 -1.26
CA ILE A 54 4.37 4.16 -0.94
C ILE A 54 3.36 5.29 -1.18
N PHE A 55 3.65 6.48 -0.67
CA PHE A 55 2.77 7.65 -0.81
C PHE A 55 2.53 8.05 -2.27
N ASP A 56 3.58 8.04 -3.10
CA ASP A 56 3.50 8.35 -4.53
C ASP A 56 2.66 7.32 -5.29
N THR A 57 2.87 6.04 -4.96
CA THR A 57 2.08 4.95 -5.56
C THR A 57 0.62 5.05 -5.13
N MET A 58 0.33 5.40 -3.87
CA MET A 58 -1.04 5.59 -3.38
C MET A 58 -1.79 6.69 -4.13
N GLN A 59 -1.13 7.82 -4.45
CA GLN A 59 -1.74 8.87 -5.27
C GLN A 59 -1.98 8.39 -6.71
N THR A 60 -1.03 7.63 -7.27
CA THR A 60 -1.14 7.12 -8.64
C THR A 60 -2.33 6.18 -8.83
N VAL A 61 -2.61 5.32 -7.84
CA VAL A 61 -3.69 4.32 -7.90
C VAL A 61 -4.94 4.72 -7.08
N MET A 62 -5.07 5.99 -6.68
CA MET A 62 -6.22 6.56 -5.95
C MET A 62 -6.69 5.72 -4.74
N ILE A 63 -5.79 5.42 -3.81
CA ILE A 63 -6.08 4.57 -2.65
C ILE A 63 -6.79 5.34 -1.54
N GLN A 64 -7.78 4.69 -0.90
CA GLN A 64 -8.41 5.18 0.31
C GLN A 64 -7.60 4.75 1.55
N LEU A 65 -7.09 5.73 2.31
CA LEU A 65 -6.38 5.47 3.57
C LEU A 65 -7.38 5.21 4.70
N LEU A 66 -7.20 4.12 5.44
CA LEU A 66 -7.95 3.84 6.65
C LEU A 66 -6.99 3.76 7.84
N LEU A 67 -7.01 4.79 8.68
CA LEU A 67 -6.21 4.86 9.92
C LEU A 67 -6.96 4.11 11.03
N THR A 68 -6.31 3.14 11.67
CA THR A 68 -6.80 2.43 12.86
C THR A 68 -5.66 2.19 13.84
#